data_AF-A0A8B3S2C3-F1
#
_entry.id   AF-A0A8B3S2C3-F1
#
_cell.length_a   1.000
_cell.length_b   1.000
_cell.length_c   1.000
_cell.angle_alpha   90.00
_cell.angle_beta   90.00
_cell.angle_gamma   90.00
#
_symmetry.space_group_name_H-M   'P 1'
#
loop_
_entity.id
_entity.type
_entity.pdbx_description
1 polymer ?
#
loop_
_entity_poly.entity_id
_entity_poly.type
_entity_poly.pdbx_seq_one_letter_code
_entity_poly.pdbx_strand_id
1 'polypeptide(L)'
;MKIVPFCHRYPERTLKISGHYFPVCSRCTGIYLGMFIFFLLQFFIEFNYGLDIFVVSMLLMLPTALDGTTQLLKLRESTNLIRFSTGFIFGIGCFILLLASIEILKEGV
;
A
#
# COMPACT_ATOMS: atom_id res chain seq x y z
N MET A 1 6.84 -22.13 -7.16
CA MET A 1 6.64 -20.97 -6.28
C MET A 1 5.38 -21.19 -5.44
N LYS A 2 5.49 -21.27 -4.10
CA LYS A 2 4.31 -21.43 -3.23
C LYS A 2 3.50 -20.12 -3.28
N ILE A 3 2.25 -20.21 -3.72
CA ILE A 3 1.31 -19.10 -3.72
C ILE A 3 0.77 -19.02 -2.30
N VAL A 4 1.28 -18.05 -1.53
CA VAL A 4 0.75 -17.76 -0.21
C VAL A 4 0.34 -16.29 -0.17
N PRO A 5 -0.90 -15.96 0.23
CA PRO A 5 -1.47 -14.64 0.03
C PRO A 5 -0.84 -13.55 0.92
N PHE A 6 -0.07 -13.93 1.95
CA PHE A 6 0.53 -13.00 2.91
C PHE A 6 2.05 -13.18 3.05
N CYS A 7 2.71 -12.20 3.69
CA CYS A 7 4.16 -12.07 3.82
C CYS A 7 4.83 -13.33 4.43
N HIS A 8 5.56 -14.08 3.59
CA HIS A 8 6.28 -15.30 3.99
C HIS A 8 7.77 -15.09 4.34
N ARG A 9 8.26 -13.83 4.37
CA ARG A 9 9.67 -13.46 4.66
C ARG A 9 10.71 -14.13 3.75
N TYR A 10 10.33 -14.45 2.53
CA TYR A 10 11.26 -14.95 1.52
C TYR A 10 12.41 -13.94 1.29
N PRO A 11 13.69 -14.34 1.41
CA PRO A 11 14.83 -13.45 1.19
C PRO A 11 14.77 -12.77 -0.18
N GLU A 12 14.30 -13.49 -1.21
CA GLU A 12 14.17 -12.99 -2.58
C GLU A 12 13.06 -11.93 -2.75
N ARG A 13 12.11 -11.84 -1.82
CA ARG A 13 10.98 -10.87 -1.86
C ARG A 13 11.14 -9.70 -0.90
N THR A 14 12.26 -9.66 -0.20
CA THR A 14 12.53 -8.75 0.90
C THR A 14 13.58 -7.72 0.45
N LEU A 15 13.43 -6.47 0.88
CA LEU A 15 14.44 -5.45 0.61
C LEU A 15 15.73 -5.81 1.37
N LYS A 16 16.86 -5.69 0.68
CA LYS A 16 18.19 -5.90 1.25
C LYS A 16 18.91 -4.55 1.28
N ILE A 17 19.18 -4.05 2.48
CA ILE A 17 19.91 -2.80 2.68
C ILE A 17 21.15 -3.12 3.52
N SER A 18 22.32 -2.70 3.03
CA SER A 18 23.61 -2.90 3.73
C SER A 18 23.84 -4.35 4.19
N GLY A 19 23.52 -5.31 3.35
CA GLY A 19 23.70 -6.74 3.65
C GLY A 19 22.57 -7.39 4.48
N HIS A 20 21.67 -6.59 5.07
CA HIS A 20 20.62 -7.07 5.96
C HIS A 20 19.26 -7.11 5.26
N TYR A 21 18.49 -8.17 5.54
CA TYR A 21 17.12 -8.31 5.05
C TYR A 21 16.16 -7.61 6.00
N PHE A 22 15.19 -6.91 5.43
CA PHE A 22 14.08 -6.35 6.20
C PHE A 22 13.22 -7.46 6.84
N PRO A 23 12.56 -7.20 7.98
CA PRO A 23 11.76 -8.21 8.69
C PRO A 23 10.46 -8.60 7.95
N VAL A 24 10.07 -7.84 6.93
CA VAL A 24 8.86 -8.02 6.11
C VAL A 24 9.17 -7.88 4.62
N CYS A 25 8.29 -8.38 3.76
CA CYS A 25 8.49 -8.33 2.32
C CYS A 25 8.40 -6.89 1.79
N SER A 26 8.98 -6.66 0.60
CA SER A 26 9.06 -5.34 -0.03
C SER A 26 7.68 -4.66 -0.17
N ARG A 27 6.61 -5.44 -0.37
CA ARG A 27 5.23 -4.92 -0.46
C ARG A 27 4.75 -4.37 0.88
N CYS A 28 4.88 -5.15 1.96
CA CYS A 28 4.49 -4.70 3.29
C CYS A 28 5.32 -3.49 3.74
N THR A 29 6.63 -3.48 3.44
CA THR A 29 7.48 -2.31 3.70
C THR A 29 6.94 -1.07 2.99
N GLY A 30 6.57 -1.18 1.71
CA GLY A 30 5.95 -0.10 0.97
C GLY A 30 4.66 0.39 1.62
N ILE A 31 3.73 -0.52 1.95
CA ILE A 31 2.44 -0.18 2.59
C ILE A 31 2.65 0.60 3.89
N TYR A 32 3.49 0.10 4.80
CA TYR A 32 3.74 0.77 6.07
C TYR A 32 4.39 2.13 5.88
N LEU A 33 5.35 2.24 4.97
CA LEU A 33 6.01 3.52 4.68
C LEU A 33 5.04 4.52 4.05
N GLY A 34 4.17 4.08 3.13
CA GLY A 34 3.15 4.93 2.50
C GLY A 34 2.17 5.49 3.51
N MET A 35 1.65 4.64 4.41
CA MET A 35 0.78 5.08 5.51
C MET A 35 1.50 6.08 6.42
N PHE A 36 2.75 5.79 6.80
CA PHE A 36 3.53 6.65 7.68
C PHE A 36 3.83 8.02 7.05
N ILE A 37 4.24 8.05 5.79
CA ILE A 37 4.51 9.30 5.08
C ILE A 37 3.24 10.13 4.94
N PHE A 38 2.11 9.53 4.56
CA PHE A 38 0.87 10.28 4.44
C PHE A 38 0.38 10.79 5.81
N PHE A 39 0.51 9.98 6.86
CA PHE A 39 0.25 10.41 8.24
C PHE A 39 1.08 11.64 8.63
N LEU A 40 2.35 11.72 8.22
CA LEU A 40 3.17 12.92 8.45
C LEU A 40 2.72 14.10 7.58
N LEU A 41 2.41 13.86 6.30
CA LEU A 41 2.02 14.91 5.35
C LEU A 41 0.75 15.65 5.75
N GLN A 42 -0.25 14.97 6.33
CA GLN A 42 -1.48 15.65 6.77
C GLN A 42 -1.27 16.69 7.88
N PHE A 43 -0.16 16.65 8.63
CA PHE A 43 0.14 17.70 9.60
C PHE A 43 0.63 19.00 8.96
N PHE A 44 1.12 18.92 7.73
CA PHE A 44 1.67 20.06 6.99
C PHE A 44 0.75 20.56 5.88
N ILE A 45 -0.20 19.74 5.46
CA ILE A 45 -1.12 20.02 4.35
C ILE A 45 -2.53 19.73 4.82
N GLU A 46 -3.41 20.72 4.66
CA GLU A 46 -4.84 20.55 4.90
C GLU A 46 -5.47 19.80 3.73
N PHE A 47 -6.17 18.71 4.04
CA PHE A 47 -6.92 17.92 3.08
C PHE A 47 -8.41 18.00 3.38
N ASN A 48 -9.22 18.18 2.33
CA ASN A 48 -10.67 18.01 2.42
C ASN A 48 -11.00 16.53 2.19
N TYR A 49 -11.60 15.88 3.19
CA TYR A 49 -11.86 14.45 3.22
C TYR A 49 -13.26 14.08 2.68
N GLY A 50 -13.62 14.62 1.52
CA GLY A 50 -14.89 14.37 0.85
C GLY A 50 -15.00 13.06 0.05
N LEU A 51 -16.12 12.92 -0.68
CA LEU A 51 -16.43 11.75 -1.50
C LEU A 51 -15.49 11.60 -2.71
N ASP A 52 -14.97 12.70 -3.23
CA ASP A 52 -13.98 12.74 -4.30
C ASP A 52 -12.68 12.05 -3.88
N ILE A 53 -12.11 12.44 -2.73
CA ILE A 53 -10.86 11.85 -2.24
C ILE A 53 -11.05 10.43 -1.73
N PHE A 54 -12.25 10.10 -1.23
CA PHE A 54 -12.65 8.72 -0.96
C PHE A 54 -12.54 7.85 -2.22
N VAL A 55 -13.09 8.30 -3.35
CA VAL A 55 -13.00 7.56 -4.62
C VAL A 55 -11.56 7.48 -5.12
N VAL A 56 -10.80 8.57 -5.06
CA VAL A 56 -9.37 8.58 -5.42
C VAL A 56 -8.59 7.57 -4.58
N SER A 57 -8.86 7.47 -3.29
CA SER A 57 -8.18 6.54 -2.39
C SER A 57 -8.37 5.07 -2.78
N MET A 58 -9.58 4.70 -3.23
CA MET A 58 -9.85 3.37 -3.77
C MET A 58 -9.07 3.10 -5.07
N LEU A 59 -8.96 4.11 -5.94
CA LEU A 59 -8.17 3.99 -7.18
C LEU A 59 -6.68 3.78 -6.90
N LEU A 60 -6.13 4.45 -5.88
CA LEU A 60 -4.74 4.27 -5.46
C LEU A 60 -4.43 2.85 -4.96
N MET A 61 -5.44 2.09 -4.52
CA MET A 61 -5.24 0.71 -4.09
C MET A 61 -5.14 -0.29 -5.27
N LEU A 62 -5.65 0.09 -6.46
CA LEU A 62 -5.70 -0.80 -7.63
C LEU A 62 -4.33 -1.32 -8.10
N PRO A 63 -3.24 -0.55 -8.16
CA PRO A 63 -1.94 -1.06 -8.61
C PRO A 63 -1.43 -2.25 -7.79
N THR A 64 -1.62 -2.24 -6.48
CA THR A 64 -1.25 -3.39 -5.61
C THR A 64 -2.16 -4.58 -5.85
N ALA A 65 -3.47 -4.35 -6.01
CA ALA A 65 -4.40 -5.41 -6.33
C ALA A 65 -4.04 -6.08 -7.66
N LEU A 66 -3.76 -5.30 -8.71
CA LEU A 66 -3.33 -5.78 -10.02
C LEU A 66 -1.97 -6.51 -9.96
N ASP A 67 -0.99 -5.99 -9.24
CA ASP A 67 0.30 -6.67 -9.05
C ASP A 67 0.13 -8.00 -8.30
N GLY A 68 -0.72 -8.02 -7.28
CA GLY A 68 -1.07 -9.24 -6.54
C GLY A 68 -1.80 -10.28 -7.38
N THR A 69 -2.83 -9.88 -8.13
CA THR A 69 -3.64 -10.77 -8.96
C THR A 69 -2.86 -11.31 -10.15
N THR A 70 -2.11 -10.47 -10.86
CA THR A 70 -1.27 -10.93 -11.98
C THR A 70 -0.19 -11.91 -11.54
N GLN A 71 0.39 -11.71 -10.35
CA GLN A 71 1.33 -12.68 -9.77
C GLN A 71 0.63 -13.96 -9.27
N LEU A 72 -0.58 -13.85 -8.71
CA LEU A 72 -1.40 -15.00 -8.29
C LEU A 72 -1.77 -15.90 -9.48
N LEU A 73 -2.16 -15.29 -10.60
CA LEU A 73 -2.49 -15.97 -11.86
C LEU A 73 -1.24 -16.48 -12.62
N LYS A 74 -0.04 -16.30 -12.06
CA LYS A 74 1.25 -16.67 -12.68
C LYS A 74 1.49 -16.05 -14.06
N LEU A 75 0.83 -14.92 -14.36
CA LEU A 75 1.00 -14.20 -15.62
C LEU A 75 2.36 -13.50 -15.71
N ARG A 76 2.89 -13.10 -14.56
CA ARG A 76 4.24 -12.55 -14.43
C ARG A 76 4.78 -12.72 -13.01
N GLU A 77 6.09 -12.67 -12.87
CA GLU A 77 6.73 -12.47 -11.58
C GLU A 77 6.80 -10.98 -11.23
N SER A 78 6.45 -10.64 -9.99
CA SER A 78 6.66 -9.28 -9.48
C SER A 78 8.11 -9.11 -9.02
N THR A 79 8.65 -7.90 -9.16
CA THR A 79 10.00 -7.55 -8.68
C THR A 79 9.89 -6.79 -7.36
N ASN A 80 10.97 -6.73 -6.56
CA ASN A 80 10.93 -6.01 -5.29
C ASN A 80 10.62 -4.53 -5.45
N LEU A 81 11.08 -3.92 -6.56
CA LEU A 81 10.75 -2.54 -6.90
C LEU A 81 9.24 -2.35 -7.14
N ILE A 82 8.62 -3.21 -7.96
CA ILE A 82 7.18 -3.15 -8.24
C ILE A 82 6.37 -3.42 -6.97
N ARG A 83 6.76 -4.44 -6.18
CA ARG A 83 6.12 -4.75 -4.90
C ARG A 83 6.13 -3.56 -3.96
N PHE A 84 7.28 -2.91 -3.84
CA PHE A 84 7.45 -1.75 -2.97
C PHE A 84 6.66 -0.54 -3.48
N SER A 85 6.78 -0.18 -4.76
CA SER A 85 6.12 1.02 -5.30
C SER A 85 4.60 0.89 -5.27
N THR A 86 4.06 -0.24 -5.73
CA THR A 86 2.61 -0.48 -5.67
C THR A 86 2.12 -0.53 -4.22
N GLY A 87 2.85 -1.20 -3.33
CA GLY A 87 2.55 -1.27 -1.91
C GLY A 87 2.56 0.11 -1.25
N PHE A 88 3.51 0.97 -1.60
CA PHE A 88 3.59 2.35 -1.12
C PHE A 88 2.36 3.18 -1.50
N ILE A 89 1.95 3.13 -2.78
CA ILE A 89 0.74 3.81 -3.27
C ILE A 89 -0.50 3.28 -2.54
N PHE A 90 -0.58 1.95 -2.34
CA PHE A 90 -1.67 1.32 -1.59
C PHE A 90 -1.72 1.81 -0.13
N GLY A 91 -0.57 1.93 0.54
CA GLY A 91 -0.50 2.46 1.90
C GLY A 91 -1.03 3.89 2.02
N ILE A 92 -0.69 4.75 1.07
CA ILE A 92 -1.24 6.11 0.98
C ILE A 92 -2.77 6.05 0.80
N GLY A 93 -3.23 5.29 -0.20
CA GLY A 93 -4.66 5.11 -0.47
C GLY A 93 -5.44 4.61 0.75
N CYS A 94 -4.93 3.60 1.46
CA CYS A 94 -5.58 3.07 2.66
C CYS A 94 -5.74 4.11 3.77
N PHE A 95 -4.72 4.94 4.02
CA PHE A 95 -4.80 5.94 5.07
C PHE A 95 -5.78 7.06 4.70
N ILE A 96 -5.78 7.52 3.45
CA ILE A 96 -6.76 8.48 2.93
C ILE A 96 -8.18 7.91 3.04
N LEU A 97 -8.38 6.66 2.62
CA LEU A 97 -9.68 5.99 2.66
C LEU A 97 -10.23 5.95 4.09
N LEU A 98 -9.37 5.65 5.07
CA LEU A 98 -9.74 5.62 6.48
C LEU A 98 -10.24 7.00 6.94
N LEU A 99 -9.49 8.06 6.68
CA LEU A 99 -9.86 9.42 7.09
C LEU A 99 -11.12 9.92 6.38
N ALA A 100 -11.22 9.71 5.06
CA ALA A 100 -12.41 10.06 4.28
C ALA A 100 -13.65 9.31 4.75
N SER A 101 -13.52 8.02 5.08
CA SER A 101 -14.63 7.24 5.65
C SER A 101 -15.10 7.80 6.98
N ILE A 102 -14.18 8.19 7.86
CA ILE A 102 -14.52 8.79 9.17
C ILE A 102 -15.25 10.12 8.97
N GLU A 103 -14.80 10.96 8.04
CA GLU A 103 -15.40 12.28 7.83
C GLU A 103 -16.80 12.17 7.23
N ILE A 104 -16.99 11.36 6.19
CA ILE A 104 -18.30 11.10 5.57
C ILE A 104 -19.30 10.54 6.60
N LEU A 105 -18.85 9.67 7.51
CA LEU A 105 -19.69 9.12 8.57
C LEU A 105 -20.11 10.17 9.61
N LYS A 106 -19.31 11.20 9.85
CA LYS A 106 -19.70 12.31 10.74
C LYS A 106 -20.72 13.24 10.09
N GLU A 107 -20.61 13.48 8.79
CA GLU A 107 -21.56 14.34 8.07
C GLU A 107 -22.94 13.67 7.89
N GLY A 108 -22.99 12.34 7.92
CA GLY A 108 -24.22 11.56 7.80
C GLY A 108 -24.99 11.28 9.11
N VAL A 109 -24.48 11.76 10.26
CA VAL A 109 -25.12 11.66 11.59
C VAL A 109 -25.56 13.05 12.04
#